data_AF-A0A2P2BS80-F1
#
_entry.id   AF-A0A2P2BS80-F1
#
_cell.length_a   1.000
_cell.length_b   1.000
_cell.length_c   1.000
_cell.angle_alpha   90.00
_cell.angle_beta   90.00
_cell.angle_gamma   90.00
#
_symmetry.space_group_name_H-M   'P 1'
#
loop_
_entity.id
_entity.type
_entity.pdbx_description
1 polymer ?
#
loop_
_entity_poly.entity_id
_entity_poly.type
_entity_poly.pdbx_seq_one_letter_code
_entity_poly.pdbx_strand_id
1 'polypeptide(L)'
;MSCPNCKCNKSKISNDEYEELKEYFKDEIQDYKIVDYIKDNGNHSSYVEVELEDYIVEIEDIDTDNLNLDKVIDALIRNSVK
;
A
#
# COMPACT_ATOMS: atom_id res chain seq x y z
N MET A 1 8.36 -19.35 -30.94
CA MET A 1 6.92 -19.61 -31.13
C MET A 1 6.17 -18.51 -30.42
N SER A 2 5.35 -17.78 -31.15
CA SER A 2 4.68 -16.54 -30.73
C SER A 2 3.63 -16.79 -29.65
N CYS A 3 3.65 -16.04 -28.55
CA CYS A 3 2.53 -15.97 -27.59
C CYS A 3 1.39 -15.16 -28.21
N PRO A 4 0.27 -15.78 -28.63
CA PRO A 4 -0.76 -15.10 -29.38
C PRO A 4 -2.00 -14.89 -28.50
N ASN A 5 -1.88 -14.20 -27.36
CA ASN A 5 -3.05 -13.63 -26.66
C ASN A 5 -2.71 -12.72 -25.47
N CYS A 6 -1.79 -11.76 -25.62
CA CYS A 6 -1.64 -10.73 -24.59
C CYS A 6 -2.80 -9.72 -24.71
N LYS A 7 -4.02 -10.17 -24.39
CA LYS A 7 -5.07 -9.27 -23.91
C LYS A 7 -4.52 -8.72 -22.60
N CYS A 8 -4.15 -7.44 -22.59
CA CYS A 8 -3.78 -6.67 -21.42
C CYS A 8 -4.92 -6.73 -20.39
N ASN A 9 -4.99 -7.82 -19.64
CA ASN A 9 -5.85 -7.97 -18.49
C ASN A 9 -5.11 -7.26 -17.37
N LYS A 10 -5.68 -6.14 -16.91
CA LYS A 10 -5.29 -5.36 -15.74
C LYS A 10 -4.53 -6.23 -14.74
N SER A 11 -3.25 -5.92 -14.56
CA SER A 11 -2.24 -6.66 -13.82
C SER A 11 -2.78 -7.12 -12.46
N LYS A 12 -3.35 -8.32 -12.41
CA LYS A 12 -3.54 -9.03 -11.15
C LYS A 12 -2.15 -9.54 -10.79
N ILE A 13 -1.55 -8.93 -9.78
CA ILE A 13 -0.34 -9.48 -9.16
C ILE A 13 -0.59 -10.97 -8.89
N SER A 14 0.37 -11.82 -9.26
CA SER A 14 0.23 -13.24 -8.97
C SER A 14 0.31 -13.46 -7.46
N ASN A 15 -0.26 -14.57 -6.98
CA ASN A 15 -0.32 -14.83 -5.54
C ASN A 15 1.09 -14.97 -4.94
N ASP A 16 2.02 -15.52 -5.73
CA ASP A 16 3.43 -15.68 -5.35
C ASP A 16 4.13 -14.31 -5.23
N GLU A 17 3.96 -13.42 -6.22
CA GLU A 17 4.49 -12.04 -6.16
C GLU A 17 3.93 -11.23 -4.98
N TYR A 18 2.65 -11.46 -4.65
CA TYR A 18 2.02 -10.81 -3.50
C TYR A 18 2.66 -11.24 -2.18
N GLU A 19 2.90 -12.54 -1.99
CA GLU A 19 3.52 -13.04 -0.77
C GLU A 19 4.97 -12.58 -0.65
N GLU A 20 5.74 -12.57 -1.74
CA GLU A 20 7.10 -12.04 -1.74
C GLU A 20 7.15 -10.55 -1.35
N LEU A 21 6.30 -9.71 -1.94
CA LEU A 21 6.22 -8.31 -1.54
C LEU A 21 5.75 -8.13 -0.10
N LYS A 22 4.83 -8.98 0.35
CA LYS A 22 4.33 -8.94 1.71
C LYS A 22 5.42 -9.26 2.73
N GLU A 23 6.23 -10.28 2.49
CA GLU A 23 7.39 -10.58 3.33
C GLU A 23 8.40 -9.45 3.29
N TYR A 24 8.71 -8.92 2.10
CA TYR A 24 9.62 -7.80 1.94
C TYR A 24 9.21 -6.57 2.76
N PHE A 25 7.97 -6.10 2.60
CA PHE A 25 7.48 -4.94 3.34
C PHE A 25 7.35 -5.22 4.84
N LYS A 26 7.13 -6.47 5.25
CA LYS A 26 7.07 -6.82 6.66
C LYS A 26 8.43 -6.69 7.36
N ASP A 27 9.52 -6.94 6.65
CA ASP A 27 10.88 -6.70 7.14
C ASP A 27 11.30 -5.22 6.98
N GLU A 28 10.88 -4.55 5.91
CA GLU A 28 11.28 -3.17 5.62
C GLU A 28 10.51 -2.10 6.42
N ILE A 29 9.22 -2.34 6.73
CA ILE A 29 8.42 -1.40 7.52
C ILE A 29 8.92 -1.40 8.96
N GLN A 30 9.48 -0.28 9.38
CA GLN A 30 9.93 -0.08 10.75
C GLN A 30 8.78 0.35 11.66
N ASP A 31 7.96 1.29 11.20
CA ASP A 31 6.81 1.78 11.95
C ASP A 31 5.71 2.31 11.02
N TYR A 32 4.49 2.43 11.54
CA TYR A 32 3.41 3.12 10.85
C TYR A 32 2.54 3.91 11.83
N LYS A 33 2.10 5.09 11.42
CA LYS A 33 1.25 5.95 12.24
C LYS A 33 0.14 6.58 11.40
N ILE A 34 -0.98 6.84 12.07
CA ILE A 34 -2.11 7.54 11.48
C ILE A 34 -1.90 9.04 11.69
N VAL A 35 -1.97 9.81 10.62
CA VAL A 35 -1.87 11.27 10.64
C VAL A 35 -3.21 11.86 10.24
N ASP A 36 -3.89 12.44 11.22
CA ASP A 36 -5.10 13.22 11.02
C ASP A 36 -4.73 14.69 10.78
N TYR A 37 -5.23 15.28 9.70
CA TYR A 37 -5.00 16.67 9.37
C TYR A 37 -6.28 17.36 8.90
N ILE A 38 -6.35 18.66 9.18
CA ILE A 38 -7.45 19.51 8.73
C ILE A 38 -6.95 20.27 7.51
N LYS A 39 -7.58 20.03 6.37
CA LYS A 39 -7.31 20.77 5.13
C LYS A 39 -7.76 22.23 5.28
N ASP A 40 -7.17 23.14 4.50
CA ASP A 40 -7.53 24.58 4.50
C ASP A 40 -9.01 24.88 4.25
N ASN A 41 -9.74 23.95 3.62
CA ASN A 41 -11.18 24.03 3.41
C ASN A 41 -12.02 23.57 4.61
N GLY A 42 -11.39 23.26 5.75
CA GLY A 42 -12.04 22.78 6.96
C GLY A 42 -12.42 21.29 6.93
N ASN A 43 -12.05 20.55 5.88
CA ASN A 43 -12.31 19.12 5.80
C ASN A 43 -11.26 18.33 6.59
N HIS A 44 -11.73 17.38 7.41
CA HIS A 44 -10.88 16.42 8.07
C HIS A 44 -10.44 15.35 7.06
N SER A 45 -9.14 15.11 6.96
CA SER A 45 -8.58 13.99 6.20
C SER A 45 -7.56 13.27 7.07
N SER A 46 -7.45 11.97 6.85
CA SER A 46 -6.52 11.12 7.55
C SER A 46 -5.75 10.31 6.51
N TYR A 47 -4.47 10.09 6.78
CA TYR A 47 -3.60 9.24 5.98
C TYR A 47 -2.71 8.43 6.92
N VAL A 48 -2.15 7.35 6.41
CA VAL A 48 -1.18 6.54 7.16
C VAL A 48 0.21 6.81 6.61
N GLU A 49 1.09 7.28 7.48
CA GLU A 49 2.52 7.35 7.21
C GLU A 49 3.15 6.01 7.57
N VAL A 50 3.79 5.39 6.60
CA VAL A 50 4.56 4.16 6.78
C VAL A 50 6.03 4.51 6.64
N GLU A 51 6.79 4.29 7.71
CA GLU A 51 8.23 4.52 7.76
C GLU A 51 8.95 3.23 7.35
N LEU A 52 9.64 3.31 6.21
CA LEU A 52 10.52 2.27 5.68
C LEU A 52 11.98 2.68 5.95
N GLU A 53 12.94 1.76 5.77
CA GLU A 53 14.34 2.04 6.07
C GLU A 53 14.91 3.25 5.29
N ASP A 54 14.53 3.39 4.02
CA ASP A 54 15.09 4.41 3.12
C ASP A 54 14.15 5.61 2.86
N TYR A 55 12.84 5.48 3.10
CA TYR A 55 11.85 6.51 2.77
C TYR A 55 10.53 6.33 3.54
N ILE A 56 9.66 7.35 3.48
CA ILE A 56 8.32 7.33 4.08
C ILE A 56 7.28 7.29 2.97
N VAL A 57 6.27 6.44 3.11
CA VAL A 57 5.12 6.34 2.19
C VAL A 57 3.85 6.82 2.86
N GLU A 58 3.13 7.69 2.16
CA GLU A 58 1.83 8.19 2.58
C GLU A 58 0.74 7.40 1.86
N ILE A 59 -0.11 6.72 2.64
CA ILE A 59 -1.24 5.95 2.12
C ILE A 59 -2.53 6.68 2.46
N GLU A 60 -3.16 7.23 1.42
CA GLU A 60 -4.52 7.74 1.46
C GLU A 60 -5.52 6.59 1.18
N ASP A 61 -6.79 6.75 1.59
CA ASP A 61 -7.88 5.75 1.41
C ASP A 61 -7.70 4.41 2.17
N ILE A 62 -7.12 4.45 3.38
CA ILE A 62 -7.06 3.29 4.27
C ILE A 62 -8.00 3.47 5.47
N ASP A 63 -8.65 2.38 5.88
CA ASP A 63 -9.51 2.34 7.04
C ASP A 63 -8.66 2.37 8.33
N THR A 64 -8.65 3.53 8.99
CA THR A 64 -7.84 3.81 10.17
C THR A 64 -8.47 3.28 11.47
N ASP A 65 -9.77 2.93 11.50
CA ASP A 65 -10.47 2.47 12.71
C ASP A 65 -10.01 1.07 13.16
N ASN A 66 -9.49 0.25 12.24
CA ASN A 66 -9.00 -1.09 12.53
C ASN A 66 -7.72 -1.38 11.74
N LEU A 67 -6.76 -0.46 11.85
CA LEU A 67 -5.49 -0.50 11.15
C LEU A 67 -4.57 -1.55 11.79
N ASN A 68 -4.06 -2.48 10.97
CA ASN A 68 -3.04 -3.45 11.35
C ASN A 68 -1.93 -3.43 10.29
N LEU A 69 -0.73 -3.87 10.65
CA LEU A 69 0.42 -3.96 9.74
C LEU A 69 0.07 -4.71 8.43
N ASP A 70 -0.63 -5.85 8.52
CA ASP A 70 -1.09 -6.58 7.33
C ASP A 70 -1.94 -5.72 6.38
N LYS A 71 -2.85 -4.89 6.92
CA LYS A 71 -3.69 -4.01 6.09
C LYS A 71 -2.91 -2.87 5.46
N VAL A 72 -1.89 -2.37 6.16
CA VAL A 72 -0.97 -1.35 5.66
C VAL A 72 -0.17 -1.91 4.49
N ILE A 73 0.40 -3.11 4.64
CA ILE A 73 1.12 -3.81 3.59
C ILE A 73 0.20 -4.10 2.40
N ASP A 74 -0.99 -4.63 2.66
CA ASP A 74 -1.99 -4.88 1.61
C ASP A 74 -2.34 -3.59 0.85
N ALA A 75 -2.45 -2.45 1.54
CA ALA A 75 -2.70 -1.16 0.93
C ALA A 75 -1.52 -0.63 0.13
N LEU A 76 -0.28 -0.79 0.63
CA LEU A 76 0.95 -0.46 -0.11
C LEU A 76 1.03 -1.22 -1.43
N ILE A 77 0.83 -2.54 -1.38
CA ILE A 77 0.88 -3.40 -2.57
C ILE A 77 -0.24 -3.00 -3.54
N ARG A 78 -1.44 -2.66 -3.05
CA ARG A 78 -2.52 -2.17 -3.92
C ARG A 78 -2.23 -0.80 -4.53
N ASN A 79 -1.52 0.07 -3.81
CA ASN A 79 -1.18 1.40 -4.29
C ASN A 79 -0.03 1.36 -5.31
N SER A 80 0.98 0.49 -5.09
CA SER A 80 2.11 0.31 -6.01
C SER A 80 1.72 -0.34 -7.35
N VAL A 81 0.60 -1.07 -7.38
CA VAL A 81 0.08 -1.76 -8.58
C VAL A 81 -0.95 -0.93 -9.36
N LYS A 82 -1.32 0.27 -8.88
CA LYS A 82 -2.21 1.19 -9.61
C LYS A 82 -1.49 1.90 -10.77
#